data_AF-A0A7S0KUM7-F1
#
_entry.id   AF-A0A7S0KUM7-F1
#
_cell.length_a   1.000
_cell.length_b   1.000
_cell.length_c   1.000
_cell.angle_alpha   90.00
_cell.angle_beta   90.00
_cell.angle_gamma   90.00
#
_symmetry.space_group_name_H-M   'P 1'
#
loop_
_entity.id
_entity.type
_entity.pdbx_description
1 polymer ?
#
loop_
_entity_poly.entity_id
_entity_poly.type
_entity_poly.pdbx_seq_one_letter_code
_entity_poly.pdbx_strand_id
1 'polypeptide(L)'
;PVTLAGNAYVDVESVRFTNAQIGVSNDDDLIALAANDLTVNGAATVTSTMDVTSDFAVNTNKFKVTGTNGNTEILGSLTMKAASGIITHDGASGSLAISSSTGPVTLAGNAYVDVESVRFTNAQIGVSNDDDLIALAANDLTVNGAATVTSTMDVTSDFAVNTNKFKVTGTNGNTEIFGAVSLTGDSATITHSGSTGLTISSAAGQYVDVELVRITDNQIGVSGKADLLTLTTGGAAVDGTLDASGNFRVATSKFTVDASNGNTVVDGTLGVNGAATFEGQVTVKGFFQALGDYRIGDSTSADTLTVAAVSNYTGDTTMMEKLDVFGTTTLHDALTATSASLSSTLSVSGTSTLAAATLSSTLGVTGHTTATSATLSGALTVNAASTLNGAATVTGAVSLSANAATITHTGTGGATNGLAITSTQGFVDVESVRFTTDEMGPTTDADLVKLALNSVTVRGSITADTTLSSTGDFAVNTDKFKVTASSGAVSMSNAAQTITH
;
A
#
# COMPACT_ATOMS: atom_id res chain seq x y z
N PRO A 1 -5.74 141.82 -23.82
CA PRO A 1 -6.75 142.25 -22.84
C PRO A 1 -7.86 143.07 -23.50
N VAL A 2 -8.75 142.39 -24.22
CA VAL A 2 -10.11 142.87 -24.40
C VAL A 2 -10.92 142.37 -23.20
N THR A 3 -11.85 143.20 -22.74
CA THR A 3 -13.07 142.82 -22.04
C THR A 3 -14.05 143.89 -22.44
N LEU A 4 -14.68 143.67 -23.59
CA LEU A 4 -15.81 144.48 -24.00
C LEU A 4 -16.94 144.13 -23.03
N ALA A 5 -17.60 145.09 -22.40
CA ALA A 5 -18.85 144.83 -21.70
C ALA A 5 -20.00 145.44 -22.52
N GLY A 6 -21.13 144.76 -22.74
CA GLY A 6 -21.60 143.53 -22.09
C GLY A 6 -21.14 142.19 -22.70
N ASN A 7 -20.96 141.22 -21.80
CA ASN A 7 -20.61 139.80 -22.02
C ASN A 7 -19.39 139.47 -22.90
N ALA A 8 -18.57 140.43 -23.27
CA ALA A 8 -17.63 140.23 -24.34
C ALA A 8 -16.16 140.03 -23.88
N TYR A 9 -15.54 139.07 -24.58
CA TYR A 9 -14.15 139.04 -24.99
C TYR A 9 -13.05 139.11 -23.90
N VAL A 10 -13.31 138.65 -22.67
CA VAL A 10 -12.29 138.60 -21.60
C VAL A 10 -11.07 137.78 -22.04
N ASP A 11 -9.94 138.45 -22.27
CA ASP A 11 -8.63 137.77 -22.31
C ASP A 11 -8.24 137.41 -20.88
N VAL A 12 -8.72 136.25 -20.43
CA VAL A 12 -8.39 135.72 -19.11
C VAL A 12 -6.88 135.46 -19.08
N GLU A 13 -6.20 136.19 -18.22
CA GLU A 13 -4.75 136.19 -17.96
C GLU A 13 -4.12 134.81 -18.25
N SER A 14 -3.53 134.68 -19.45
CA SER A 14 -2.81 133.52 -20.05
C SER A 14 -3.32 133.08 -21.43
N VAL A 15 -4.50 133.49 -21.93
CA VAL A 15 -5.00 133.10 -23.28
C VAL A 15 -4.61 134.14 -24.36
N ARG A 16 -4.38 133.71 -25.60
CA ARG A 16 -4.09 134.56 -26.78
C ARG A 16 -4.82 134.11 -28.05
N PHE A 17 -5.05 135.09 -28.93
CA PHE A 17 -5.74 134.94 -30.21
C PHE A 17 -4.93 135.65 -31.31
N THR A 18 -4.62 134.95 -32.40
CA THR A 18 -3.78 135.45 -33.48
C THR A 18 -4.20 134.82 -34.81
N ASN A 19 -4.81 135.62 -35.70
CA ASN A 19 -5.31 135.20 -37.01
C ASN A 19 -6.22 133.95 -36.93
N ALA A 20 -5.77 132.83 -37.48
CA ALA A 20 -6.51 131.56 -37.52
C ALA A 20 -6.12 130.59 -36.36
N GLN A 21 -5.38 131.09 -35.37
CA GLN A 21 -4.82 130.33 -34.25
C GLN A 21 -5.28 130.88 -32.90
N ILE A 22 -5.41 129.96 -31.94
CA ILE A 22 -5.93 130.20 -30.60
C ILE A 22 -5.09 129.38 -29.61
N GLY A 23 -4.56 130.02 -28.57
CA GLY A 23 -3.62 129.37 -27.63
C GLY A 23 -3.41 130.18 -26.35
N VAL A 24 -2.22 130.05 -25.75
CA VAL A 24 -1.84 130.63 -24.45
C VAL A 24 -0.51 131.38 -24.49
N SER A 25 -0.16 132.06 -23.39
CA SER A 25 0.97 132.99 -23.25
C SER A 25 2.34 132.44 -23.67
N ASN A 26 2.54 131.12 -23.53
CA ASN A 26 3.76 130.40 -23.88
C ASN A 26 3.58 129.38 -25.03
N ASP A 27 2.37 129.26 -25.60
CA ASP A 27 2.00 128.19 -26.55
C ASP A 27 0.77 128.65 -27.38
N ASP A 28 1.01 129.40 -28.46
CA ASP A 28 0.00 130.15 -29.21
C ASP A 28 -0.72 129.35 -30.32
N ASP A 29 -0.49 128.04 -30.46
CA ASP A 29 -0.95 127.23 -31.61
C ASP A 29 -1.91 126.03 -31.33
N LEU A 30 -2.52 125.94 -30.14
CA LEU A 30 -3.37 124.81 -29.73
C LEU A 30 -4.50 124.41 -30.70
N ILE A 31 -5.10 125.35 -31.44
CA ILE A 31 -6.25 125.11 -32.33
C ILE A 31 -6.09 125.88 -33.65
N ALA A 32 -6.34 125.24 -34.80
CA ALA A 32 -6.23 125.84 -36.14
C ALA A 32 -7.34 125.42 -37.12
N LEU A 33 -7.73 126.34 -38.01
CA LEU A 33 -8.95 126.26 -38.84
C LEU A 33 -8.66 126.40 -40.35
N ALA A 34 -9.29 125.56 -41.17
CA ALA A 34 -9.20 125.60 -42.64
C ALA A 34 -10.52 125.21 -43.33
N ALA A 35 -10.56 125.26 -44.67
CA ALA A 35 -11.73 124.81 -45.43
C ALA A 35 -11.88 123.28 -45.34
N ASN A 36 -12.91 122.83 -44.62
CA ASN A 36 -13.26 121.43 -44.33
C ASN A 36 -12.38 120.68 -43.33
N ASP A 37 -11.39 121.32 -42.71
CA ASP A 37 -10.42 120.69 -41.79
C ASP A 37 -10.24 121.46 -40.47
N LEU A 38 -9.88 120.70 -39.42
CA LEU A 38 -9.66 121.17 -38.05
C LEU A 38 -8.49 120.40 -37.41
N THR A 39 -7.56 121.13 -36.79
CA THR A 39 -6.37 120.56 -36.13
C THR A 39 -6.28 121.02 -34.67
N VAL A 40 -5.90 120.11 -33.77
CA VAL A 40 -5.77 120.36 -32.32
C VAL A 40 -4.44 119.82 -31.80
N ASN A 41 -3.65 120.68 -31.16
CA ASN A 41 -2.33 120.39 -30.61
C ASN A 41 -2.42 120.01 -29.11
N GLY A 42 -3.22 118.98 -28.79
CA GLY A 42 -3.52 118.63 -27.39
C GLY A 42 -4.54 117.50 -27.22
N ALA A 43 -4.98 117.26 -25.98
CA ALA A 43 -5.96 116.22 -25.65
C ALA A 43 -7.41 116.75 -25.73
N ALA A 44 -8.29 116.04 -26.43
CA ALA A 44 -9.72 116.35 -26.52
C ALA A 44 -10.56 115.41 -25.63
N THR A 45 -11.52 115.96 -24.90
CA THR A 45 -12.44 115.20 -24.02
C THR A 45 -13.88 115.37 -24.51
N VAL A 46 -14.57 114.27 -24.82
CA VAL A 46 -16.00 114.24 -25.20
C VAL A 46 -16.77 113.48 -24.12
N THR A 47 -17.86 114.08 -23.61
CA THR A 47 -18.62 113.53 -22.47
C THR A 47 -19.94 112.86 -22.86
N SER A 48 -20.24 112.74 -24.17
CA SER A 48 -21.41 112.05 -24.71
C SER A 48 -21.07 111.17 -25.93
N THR A 49 -21.38 111.59 -27.16
CA THR A 49 -21.43 110.70 -28.35
C THR A 49 -20.88 111.37 -29.62
N MET A 50 -20.48 110.57 -30.60
CA MET A 50 -19.96 110.98 -31.92
C MET A 50 -20.54 110.06 -33.01
N ASP A 51 -20.85 110.58 -34.20
CA ASP A 51 -21.64 109.91 -35.26
C ASP A 51 -21.07 110.18 -36.67
N VAL A 52 -21.11 109.20 -37.58
CA VAL A 52 -20.40 109.20 -38.89
C VAL A 52 -21.13 108.36 -39.95
N THR A 53 -21.18 108.81 -41.21
CA THR A 53 -21.90 108.15 -42.33
C THR A 53 -21.00 107.46 -43.38
N SER A 54 -19.68 107.51 -43.21
CA SER A 54 -18.66 106.89 -44.07
C SER A 54 -17.46 106.43 -43.20
N ASP A 55 -16.24 106.39 -43.73
CA ASP A 55 -15.09 105.75 -43.08
C ASP A 55 -14.52 106.52 -41.86
N PHE A 56 -13.96 105.77 -40.91
CA PHE A 56 -13.25 106.30 -39.73
C PHE A 56 -11.85 105.66 -39.61
N ALA A 57 -10.81 106.47 -39.45
CA ALA A 57 -9.41 106.03 -39.50
C ALA A 57 -8.55 106.65 -38.38
N VAL A 58 -7.62 105.85 -37.83
CA VAL A 58 -6.73 106.25 -36.71
C VAL A 58 -5.28 105.84 -36.93
N ASN A 59 -4.35 106.69 -36.46
CA ASN A 59 -2.89 106.52 -36.55
C ASN A 59 -2.38 105.34 -35.69
N THR A 60 -1.20 104.83 -36.01
CA THR A 60 -0.55 103.69 -35.34
C THR A 60 -0.48 103.87 -33.81
N ASN A 61 -0.91 102.82 -33.09
CA ASN A 61 -0.76 102.61 -31.65
C ASN A 61 -1.59 103.50 -30.69
N LYS A 62 -2.70 104.14 -31.12
CA LYS A 62 -3.42 105.12 -30.26
C LYS A 62 -4.88 104.85 -29.84
N PHE A 63 -5.58 103.82 -30.33
CA PHE A 63 -6.95 103.55 -29.85
C PHE A 63 -6.91 102.87 -28.47
N LYS A 64 -7.43 103.56 -27.44
CA LYS A 64 -7.49 103.08 -26.05
C LYS A 64 -8.78 103.53 -25.38
N VAL A 65 -9.50 102.60 -24.74
CA VAL A 65 -10.75 102.86 -24.03
C VAL A 65 -10.54 102.63 -22.53
N THR A 66 -10.86 103.62 -21.69
CA THR A 66 -10.62 103.58 -20.23
C THR A 66 -11.83 104.01 -19.38
N GLY A 67 -13.02 104.08 -19.97
CA GLY A 67 -14.26 104.27 -19.21
C GLY A 67 -14.55 103.07 -18.30
N THR A 68 -15.40 103.25 -17.29
CA THR A 68 -15.68 102.29 -16.21
C THR A 68 -16.04 100.87 -16.67
N ASN A 69 -16.54 100.74 -17.90
CA ASN A 69 -16.98 99.50 -18.53
C ASN A 69 -16.12 99.06 -19.73
N GLY A 70 -15.22 99.89 -20.28
CA GLY A 70 -14.22 99.50 -21.30
C GLY A 70 -14.70 98.95 -22.66
N ASN A 71 -16.00 98.71 -22.84
CA ASN A 71 -16.56 97.94 -23.94
C ASN A 71 -16.37 98.59 -25.31
N THR A 72 -16.14 97.76 -26.33
CA THR A 72 -16.20 98.13 -27.75
C THR A 72 -17.21 97.23 -28.44
N GLU A 73 -18.38 97.76 -28.78
CA GLU A 73 -19.41 97.06 -29.56
C GLU A 73 -19.16 97.28 -31.05
N ILE A 74 -19.15 96.19 -31.83
CA ILE A 74 -18.95 96.22 -33.28
C ILE A 74 -20.14 95.51 -33.92
N LEU A 75 -21.04 96.29 -34.53
CA LEU A 75 -22.23 95.77 -35.23
C LEU A 75 -21.89 95.20 -36.62
N GLY A 76 -20.73 95.57 -37.17
CA GLY A 76 -20.15 95.02 -38.41
C GLY A 76 -19.09 93.94 -38.13
N SER A 77 -18.11 93.82 -39.02
CA SER A 77 -16.99 92.87 -38.86
C SER A 77 -15.75 93.51 -38.24
N LEU A 78 -14.93 92.70 -37.56
CA LEU A 78 -13.59 93.05 -37.09
C LEU A 78 -12.54 92.37 -38.00
N THR A 79 -11.49 93.09 -38.40
CA THR A 79 -10.41 92.55 -39.28
C THR A 79 -9.05 93.08 -38.84
N MET A 80 -8.08 92.18 -38.63
CA MET A 80 -6.71 92.53 -38.23
C MET A 80 -5.74 92.39 -39.42
N LYS A 81 -4.97 93.44 -39.73
CA LYS A 81 -4.10 93.51 -40.92
C LYS A 81 -2.58 93.46 -40.62
N ALA A 82 -2.18 93.24 -39.37
CA ALA A 82 -0.78 93.20 -38.95
C ALA A 82 -0.17 91.80 -39.14
N ALA A 83 1.09 91.72 -39.56
CA ALA A 83 1.81 90.45 -39.77
C ALA A 83 1.99 89.60 -38.49
N SER A 84 1.78 90.19 -37.32
CA SER A 84 1.76 89.51 -36.01
C SER A 84 0.69 90.13 -35.11
N GLY A 85 -0.55 90.21 -35.61
CA GLY A 85 -1.68 90.72 -34.82
C GLY A 85 -2.06 89.76 -33.69
N ILE A 86 -2.03 90.24 -32.44
CA ILE A 86 -2.38 89.47 -31.25
C ILE A 86 -3.68 90.03 -30.66
N ILE A 87 -4.70 89.19 -30.48
CA ILE A 87 -5.81 89.49 -29.58
C ILE A 87 -5.36 89.07 -28.19
N THR A 88 -4.81 90.02 -27.43
CA THR A 88 -4.35 89.76 -26.06
C THR A 88 -5.52 89.93 -25.11
N HIS A 89 -5.87 88.86 -24.41
CA HIS A 89 -6.69 88.96 -23.20
C HIS A 89 -5.74 89.26 -22.03
N ASP A 90 -5.38 90.53 -21.86
CA ASP A 90 -4.45 91.03 -20.83
C ASP A 90 -5.17 91.41 -19.52
N GLY A 91 -6.47 91.67 -19.62
CA GLY A 91 -7.31 91.89 -18.46
C GLY A 91 -7.39 90.65 -17.58
N ALA A 92 -7.50 90.87 -16.27
CA ALA A 92 -8.16 89.92 -15.37
C ALA A 92 -9.63 89.61 -15.81
N SER A 93 -10.16 90.36 -16.78
CA SER A 93 -11.42 90.29 -17.54
C SER A 93 -11.91 88.96 -18.14
N GLY A 94 -11.56 87.76 -17.66
CA GLY A 94 -12.16 86.47 -18.11
C GLY A 94 -11.28 85.49 -18.93
N SER A 95 -11.85 84.92 -20.00
CA SER A 95 -11.15 84.18 -21.06
C SER A 95 -11.43 84.85 -22.41
N LEU A 96 -10.73 84.46 -23.49
CA LEU A 96 -11.17 84.83 -24.84
C LEU A 96 -12.39 83.98 -25.22
N ALA A 97 -13.54 84.37 -24.67
CA ALA A 97 -14.86 83.85 -25.03
C ALA A 97 -15.23 84.35 -26.44
N ILE A 98 -14.63 83.74 -27.46
CA ILE A 98 -15.23 83.75 -28.78
C ILE A 98 -16.46 82.86 -28.65
N SER A 99 -17.65 83.46 -28.74
CA SER A 99 -18.94 82.77 -28.64
C SER A 99 -19.89 83.41 -29.64
N SER A 100 -20.66 82.60 -30.36
CA SER A 100 -21.76 83.09 -31.18
C SER A 100 -23.08 82.60 -30.56
N SER A 101 -23.98 83.53 -30.24
CA SER A 101 -25.32 83.21 -29.72
C SER A 101 -26.25 82.64 -30.78
N THR A 102 -25.81 82.62 -32.04
CA THR A 102 -26.55 82.14 -33.21
C THR A 102 -25.80 81.07 -34.00
N GLY A 103 -24.66 80.56 -33.50
CA GLY A 103 -23.85 79.57 -34.22
C GLY A 103 -22.51 79.22 -33.55
N PRO A 104 -21.60 78.54 -34.27
CA PRO A 104 -20.27 78.17 -33.77
C PRO A 104 -19.24 79.31 -33.89
N VAL A 105 -18.00 78.98 -33.54
CA VAL A 105 -16.88 79.88 -33.27
C VAL A 105 -15.68 79.48 -34.14
N THR A 106 -15.02 80.46 -34.79
CA THR A 106 -14.07 80.19 -35.89
C THR A 106 -12.80 81.05 -35.83
N LEU A 107 -11.65 80.43 -36.13
CA LEU A 107 -10.33 81.08 -36.20
C LEU A 107 -9.78 81.02 -37.64
N ALA A 108 -9.07 82.07 -38.09
CA ALA A 108 -8.51 82.15 -39.44
C ALA A 108 -7.17 82.91 -39.47
N GLY A 109 -6.16 82.38 -40.16
CA GLY A 109 -4.87 83.07 -40.40
C GLY A 109 -3.64 82.18 -40.23
N ASN A 110 -3.47 81.58 -39.04
CA ASN A 110 -2.40 80.63 -38.66
C ASN A 110 -2.87 79.80 -37.45
N ALA A 111 -2.46 78.53 -37.29
CA ALA A 111 -3.06 77.41 -38.03
C ALA A 111 -3.89 76.48 -37.12
N TYR A 112 -4.24 76.96 -35.92
CA TYR A 112 -4.77 76.19 -34.79
C TYR A 112 -5.26 77.17 -33.71
N VAL A 113 -6.11 76.75 -32.74
CA VAL A 113 -5.85 77.26 -31.38
C VAL A 113 -4.59 76.54 -30.97
N ASP A 114 -3.56 77.27 -30.57
CA ASP A 114 -2.30 76.65 -30.21
C ASP A 114 -2.40 75.88 -28.87
N VAL A 115 -2.96 74.68 -29.04
CA VAL A 115 -2.66 73.42 -28.37
C VAL A 115 -2.09 72.45 -29.44
N GLU A 116 -1.54 72.99 -30.54
CA GLU A 116 -0.98 72.37 -31.76
C GLU A 116 -1.79 71.26 -32.48
N SER A 117 -2.77 70.57 -31.88
CA SER A 117 -3.39 69.37 -32.51
C SER A 117 -4.84 69.00 -32.14
N VAL A 118 -5.50 69.66 -31.18
CA VAL A 118 -6.79 69.18 -30.61
C VAL A 118 -8.02 69.93 -31.16
N ARG A 119 -9.09 69.17 -31.47
CA ARG A 119 -10.42 69.64 -31.88
C ARG A 119 -11.45 69.36 -30.77
N PHE A 120 -12.38 70.28 -30.56
CA PHE A 120 -13.57 70.09 -29.72
C PHE A 120 -14.83 70.20 -30.59
N THR A 121 -15.68 69.19 -30.60
CA THR A 121 -16.91 69.13 -31.42
C THR A 121 -18.08 68.66 -30.56
N ASN A 122 -18.96 69.58 -30.13
CA ASN A 122 -20.05 69.29 -29.18
C ASN A 122 -19.51 68.63 -27.88
N ALA A 123 -19.73 67.33 -27.70
CA ALA A 123 -19.24 66.53 -26.57
C ALA A 123 -18.05 65.62 -26.93
N GLN A 124 -17.51 65.74 -28.14
CA GLN A 124 -16.36 64.97 -28.63
C GLN A 124 -15.09 65.83 -28.59
N ILE A 125 -13.96 65.20 -28.28
CA ILE A 125 -12.63 65.78 -28.30
C ILE A 125 -11.75 64.86 -29.14
N GLY A 126 -11.01 65.42 -30.09
CA GLY A 126 -10.18 64.62 -30.97
C GLY A 126 -9.06 65.39 -31.62
N VAL A 127 -8.57 64.88 -32.74
CA VAL A 127 -7.59 65.54 -33.60
C VAL A 127 -8.14 65.69 -35.01
N SER A 128 -7.33 66.16 -35.95
CA SER A 128 -7.74 66.46 -37.32
C SER A 128 -8.42 65.31 -38.08
N ASN A 129 -8.04 64.06 -37.77
CA ASN A 129 -8.36 62.85 -38.53
C ASN A 129 -9.36 61.91 -37.81
N ASP A 130 -9.66 62.22 -36.57
CA ASP A 130 -10.25 61.33 -35.58
C ASP A 130 -10.88 62.24 -34.54
N ASP A 131 -12.09 62.72 -34.83
CA ASP A 131 -12.78 63.75 -34.04
C ASP A 131 -13.56 63.17 -32.86
N ASP A 132 -13.66 61.85 -32.75
CA ASP A 132 -14.26 61.11 -31.65
C ASP A 132 -13.26 60.22 -30.85
N LEU A 133 -11.94 60.46 -30.97
CA LEU A 133 -10.88 59.89 -30.10
C LEU A 133 -11.30 59.85 -28.63
N ILE A 134 -12.00 60.89 -28.17
CA ILE A 134 -12.71 60.98 -26.91
C ILE A 134 -14.15 61.40 -27.24
N ALA A 135 -15.15 60.61 -26.85
CA ALA A 135 -16.55 61.03 -26.87
C ALA A 135 -17.12 61.00 -25.45
N LEU A 136 -17.63 62.15 -25.01
CA LEU A 136 -18.26 62.32 -23.70
C LEU A 136 -19.77 62.12 -23.82
N ALA A 137 -20.34 61.28 -22.96
CA ALA A 137 -21.77 61.11 -22.82
C ALA A 137 -22.17 61.13 -21.33
N ALA A 138 -23.46 61.00 -21.04
CA ALA A 138 -23.94 60.99 -19.66
C ALA A 138 -23.49 59.70 -18.95
N ASN A 139 -22.52 59.83 -18.03
CA ASN A 139 -21.83 58.77 -17.27
C ASN A 139 -20.82 57.92 -18.06
N ASP A 140 -20.72 58.09 -19.38
CA ASP A 140 -19.84 57.30 -20.25
C ASP A 140 -18.73 58.16 -20.89
N LEU A 141 -17.55 57.57 -20.98
CA LEU A 141 -16.40 58.07 -21.75
C LEU A 141 -16.00 56.98 -22.75
N THR A 142 -16.15 57.27 -24.05
CA THR A 142 -15.61 56.43 -25.12
C THR A 142 -14.24 56.94 -25.53
N VAL A 143 -13.27 56.05 -25.71
CA VAL A 143 -11.97 56.38 -26.31
C VAL A 143 -11.76 55.55 -27.57
N ASN A 144 -11.81 56.17 -28.74
CA ASN A 144 -11.54 55.53 -30.03
C ASN A 144 -10.03 55.40 -30.27
N GLY A 145 -9.35 54.60 -29.45
CA GLY A 145 -7.91 54.39 -29.62
C GLY A 145 -7.25 53.61 -28.51
N ALA A 146 -5.93 53.55 -28.55
CA ALA A 146 -5.13 52.98 -27.48
C ALA A 146 -4.92 54.01 -26.35
N ALA A 147 -5.65 53.86 -25.24
CA ALA A 147 -5.37 54.62 -24.03
C ALA A 147 -4.06 54.13 -23.38
N THR A 148 -3.11 55.03 -23.15
CA THR A 148 -1.86 54.73 -22.41
C THR A 148 -1.95 55.34 -21.02
N VAL A 149 -2.02 54.50 -19.98
CA VAL A 149 -1.97 54.93 -18.58
C VAL A 149 -0.59 54.62 -18.02
N THR A 150 0.14 55.65 -17.58
CA THR A 150 1.53 55.55 -17.12
C THR A 150 1.68 55.31 -15.61
N SER A 151 0.58 55.35 -14.86
CA SER A 151 0.50 55.10 -13.42
C SER A 151 -0.58 54.05 -13.10
N THR A 152 -1.67 54.41 -12.41
CA THR A 152 -2.78 53.51 -12.07
C THR A 152 -4.08 53.92 -12.75
N MET A 153 -4.93 52.93 -13.02
CA MET A 153 -6.33 53.13 -13.38
C MET A 153 -7.16 52.50 -12.25
N ASP A 154 -7.73 53.33 -11.40
CA ASP A 154 -8.57 52.86 -10.30
C ASP A 154 -10.01 52.70 -10.81
N VAL A 155 -10.60 51.52 -10.62
CA VAL A 155 -12.00 51.22 -10.96
C VAL A 155 -12.72 50.80 -9.69
N THR A 156 -13.74 51.56 -9.28
CA THR A 156 -14.45 51.38 -7.99
C THR A 156 -15.62 50.39 -8.06
N SER A 157 -15.85 49.80 -9.24
CA SER A 157 -16.94 48.88 -9.57
C SER A 157 -16.43 47.84 -10.58
N ASP A 158 -17.31 47.20 -11.35
CA ASP A 158 -16.95 46.19 -12.34
C ASP A 158 -16.04 46.74 -13.45
N PHE A 159 -14.91 46.05 -13.69
CA PHE A 159 -14.06 46.27 -14.86
C PHE A 159 -14.39 45.24 -15.96
N ALA A 160 -15.32 45.63 -16.85
CA ALA A 160 -15.72 44.79 -17.98
C ALA A 160 -14.79 44.96 -19.18
N VAL A 161 -14.18 43.86 -19.65
CA VAL A 161 -13.36 43.83 -20.86
C VAL A 161 -14.09 43.05 -21.95
N ASN A 162 -14.22 43.62 -23.15
CA ASN A 162 -14.81 42.91 -24.29
C ASN A 162 -14.00 41.63 -24.63
N THR A 163 -14.68 40.65 -25.24
CA THR A 163 -14.15 39.38 -25.70
C THR A 163 -12.73 39.45 -26.27
N ASN A 164 -11.88 38.53 -25.82
CA ASN A 164 -10.51 38.29 -26.30
C ASN A 164 -9.49 39.43 -26.10
N LYS A 165 -9.72 40.40 -25.19
CA LYS A 165 -8.86 41.61 -25.08
C LYS A 165 -8.04 41.80 -23.79
N PHE A 166 -8.28 41.07 -22.70
CA PHE A 166 -7.42 41.23 -21.51
C PHE A 166 -6.05 40.57 -21.73
N LYS A 167 -5.02 41.38 -21.96
CA LYS A 167 -3.65 40.93 -22.23
C LYS A 167 -2.66 41.82 -21.47
N VAL A 168 -1.86 41.21 -20.60
CA VAL A 168 -0.84 41.90 -19.80
C VAL A 168 0.55 41.62 -20.40
N THR A 169 1.28 42.66 -20.82
CA THR A 169 2.57 42.54 -21.52
C THR A 169 3.68 43.41 -20.93
N GLY A 170 3.64 43.70 -19.63
CA GLY A 170 4.72 44.40 -18.93
C GLY A 170 6.00 43.56 -18.83
N THR A 171 7.13 44.19 -18.46
CA THR A 171 8.46 43.54 -18.37
C THR A 171 8.49 42.31 -17.45
N ASN A 172 7.58 42.21 -16.48
CA ASN A 172 7.39 41.03 -15.63
C ASN A 172 6.13 40.21 -15.97
N GLY A 173 5.16 40.75 -16.72
CA GLY A 173 3.89 40.09 -17.07
C GLY A 173 2.96 39.76 -15.90
N ASN A 174 3.33 40.12 -14.66
CA ASN A 174 2.62 39.70 -13.45
C ASN A 174 1.20 40.28 -13.38
N THR A 175 0.24 39.45 -12.99
CA THR A 175 -1.14 39.86 -12.66
C THR A 175 -1.47 39.34 -11.27
N GLU A 176 -1.78 40.24 -10.33
CA GLU A 176 -2.24 39.89 -9.00
C GLU A 176 -3.78 39.94 -8.96
N ILE A 177 -4.41 38.91 -8.40
CA ILE A 177 -5.87 38.79 -8.33
C ILE A 177 -6.25 38.44 -6.88
N PHE A 178 -6.87 39.39 -6.18
CA PHE A 178 -7.32 39.21 -4.79
C PHE A 178 -8.63 38.42 -4.68
N GLY A 179 -9.39 38.30 -5.77
CA GLY A 179 -10.65 37.56 -5.84
C GLY A 179 -10.50 36.13 -6.38
N ALA A 180 -11.62 35.44 -6.53
CA ALA A 180 -11.65 34.13 -7.20
C ALA A 180 -11.45 34.27 -8.72
N VAL A 181 -10.71 33.34 -9.31
CA VAL A 181 -10.56 33.20 -10.77
C VAL A 181 -11.59 32.18 -11.26
N SER A 182 -12.47 32.60 -12.18
CA SER A 182 -13.48 31.72 -12.80
C SER A 182 -13.21 31.58 -14.30
N LEU A 183 -13.17 30.34 -14.78
CA LEU A 183 -12.84 29.97 -16.15
C LEU A 183 -14.02 29.25 -16.80
N THR A 184 -14.98 30.02 -17.32
CA THR A 184 -16.33 29.52 -17.67
C THR A 184 -16.53 29.08 -19.12
N GLY A 185 -15.53 29.23 -19.99
CA GLY A 185 -15.63 28.81 -21.39
C GLY A 185 -15.36 27.32 -21.58
N ASP A 186 -16.09 26.67 -22.50
CA ASP A 186 -16.02 25.23 -22.81
C ASP A 186 -14.60 24.68 -23.09
N SER A 187 -13.64 25.55 -23.41
CA SER A 187 -12.23 25.21 -23.65
C SER A 187 -11.27 26.18 -22.96
N ALA A 188 -11.64 26.68 -21.77
CA ALA A 188 -10.75 27.53 -20.98
C ALA A 188 -9.49 26.76 -20.55
N THR A 189 -8.32 27.38 -20.71
CA THR A 189 -7.03 26.75 -20.47
C THR A 189 -6.09 27.68 -19.71
N ILE A 190 -5.20 27.08 -18.90
CA ILE A 190 -4.04 27.75 -18.32
C ILE A 190 -2.82 27.12 -19.00
N THR A 191 -2.10 27.90 -19.82
CA THR A 191 -0.95 27.41 -20.59
C THR A 191 0.33 27.98 -20.01
N HIS A 192 1.23 27.11 -19.55
CA HIS A 192 2.59 27.47 -19.17
C HIS A 192 3.57 27.07 -20.29
N SER A 193 4.18 28.04 -20.95
CA SER A 193 5.14 27.85 -22.04
C SER A 193 6.60 28.23 -21.68
N GLY A 194 6.85 28.56 -20.42
CA GLY A 194 8.21 28.80 -19.91
C GLY A 194 9.03 27.51 -19.77
N SER A 195 10.32 27.65 -19.45
CA SER A 195 11.25 26.52 -19.23
C SER A 195 11.12 25.85 -17.85
N THR A 196 10.28 26.38 -16.96
CA THR A 196 9.99 25.87 -15.61
C THR A 196 8.70 25.05 -15.56
N GLY A 197 8.24 24.65 -14.36
CA GLY A 197 6.89 24.11 -14.17
C GLY A 197 5.85 25.19 -13.85
N LEU A 198 4.57 24.87 -14.03
CA LEU A 198 3.46 25.67 -13.50
C LEU A 198 3.29 25.37 -12.01
N THR A 199 3.56 26.35 -11.15
CA THR A 199 3.30 26.24 -9.70
C THR A 199 1.86 26.63 -9.40
N ILE A 200 1.09 25.72 -8.79
CA ILE A 200 -0.22 26.00 -8.20
C ILE A 200 -0.10 25.62 -6.71
N SER A 201 -0.33 26.58 -5.82
CA SER A 201 -0.11 26.41 -4.38
C SER A 201 -1.25 27.03 -3.58
N SER A 202 -1.59 26.38 -2.46
CA SER A 202 -2.47 26.94 -1.44
C SER A 202 -1.65 27.41 -0.23
N ALA A 203 -2.29 28.06 0.75
CA ALA A 203 -1.61 28.44 1.99
C ALA A 203 -1.09 27.22 2.76
N ALA A 204 -0.09 27.39 3.63
CA ALA A 204 0.51 26.28 4.37
C ALA A 204 -0.55 25.51 5.19
N GLY A 205 -0.63 24.19 4.98
CA GLY A 205 -1.65 23.31 5.60
C GLY A 205 -2.94 23.15 4.80
N GLN A 206 -3.14 23.93 3.74
CA GLN A 206 -4.29 23.83 2.83
C GLN A 206 -3.95 22.98 1.60
N TYR A 207 -4.97 22.65 0.81
CA TYR A 207 -4.89 21.83 -0.41
C TYR A 207 -5.37 22.60 -1.65
N VAL A 208 -5.15 21.99 -2.83
CA VAL A 208 -5.72 22.42 -4.11
C VAL A 208 -6.74 21.36 -4.50
N ASP A 209 -8.03 21.72 -4.53
CA ASP A 209 -9.09 20.82 -5.00
C ASP A 209 -9.01 20.66 -6.52
N VAL A 210 -9.16 19.41 -6.98
CA VAL A 210 -9.17 19.04 -8.40
C VAL A 210 -10.23 17.94 -8.62
N GLU A 211 -11.25 18.25 -9.42
CA GLU A 211 -12.34 17.30 -9.72
C GLU A 211 -11.84 16.09 -10.52
N LEU A 212 -11.02 16.35 -11.56
CA LEU A 212 -10.41 15.31 -12.38
C LEU A 212 -8.97 15.70 -12.73
N VAL A 213 -8.03 14.85 -12.33
CA VAL A 213 -6.63 14.93 -12.79
C VAL A 213 -6.46 14.08 -14.04
N ARG A 214 -6.03 14.70 -15.14
CA ARG A 214 -5.54 14.01 -16.34
C ARG A 214 -4.14 14.50 -16.64
N ILE A 215 -3.21 13.56 -16.76
CA ILE A 215 -1.82 13.83 -17.10
C ILE A 215 -1.54 13.08 -18.40
N THR A 216 -1.05 13.80 -19.40
CA THR A 216 -0.81 13.28 -20.76
C THR A 216 0.58 12.69 -20.94
N ASP A 217 1.55 13.21 -20.17
CA ASP A 217 2.85 12.59 -20.00
C ASP A 217 2.77 11.42 -19.02
N ASN A 218 3.83 10.62 -18.95
CA ASN A 218 3.83 9.36 -18.23
C ASN A 218 4.26 9.46 -16.76
N GLN A 219 4.60 10.64 -16.23
CA GLN A 219 5.30 10.77 -14.94
C GLN A 219 4.59 11.71 -13.98
N ILE A 220 4.50 11.27 -12.72
CA ILE A 220 4.01 12.03 -11.56
C ILE A 220 5.10 11.95 -10.50
N GLY A 221 5.54 13.11 -10.00
CA GLY A 221 6.65 13.17 -9.06
C GLY A 221 6.75 14.49 -8.31
N VAL A 222 7.85 14.63 -7.58
CA VAL A 222 8.19 15.79 -6.76
C VAL A 222 9.49 16.43 -7.26
N SER A 223 9.84 17.60 -6.73
CA SER A 223 11.12 18.25 -7.07
C SER A 223 12.30 17.32 -6.79
N GLY A 224 13.13 17.08 -7.81
CA GLY A 224 14.27 16.15 -7.76
C GLY A 224 13.95 14.67 -8.04
N LYS A 225 12.67 14.28 -8.13
CA LYS A 225 12.22 12.91 -8.40
C LYS A 225 10.92 12.91 -9.22
N ALA A 226 11.04 12.98 -10.54
CA ALA A 226 9.91 13.09 -11.46
C ALA A 226 9.12 11.77 -11.65
N ASP A 227 9.76 10.64 -11.37
CA ASP A 227 9.35 9.28 -11.75
C ASP A 227 8.67 8.46 -10.64
N LEU A 228 8.33 9.10 -9.50
CA LEU A 228 7.75 8.47 -8.31
C LEU A 228 6.52 7.59 -8.64
N LEU A 229 5.68 8.04 -9.57
CA LEU A 229 4.63 7.23 -10.18
C LEU A 229 4.68 7.40 -11.70
N THR A 230 5.04 6.33 -12.41
CA THR A 230 5.12 6.28 -13.87
C THR A 230 3.94 5.50 -14.46
N LEU A 231 3.06 6.18 -15.20
CA LEU A 231 1.93 5.59 -15.91
C LEU A 231 2.41 4.88 -17.18
N THR A 232 2.07 3.61 -17.35
CA THR A 232 2.45 2.80 -18.52
C THR A 232 1.21 2.36 -19.31
N THR A 233 1.41 1.76 -20.48
CA THR A 233 0.30 1.22 -21.29
C THR A 233 -0.37 0.05 -20.57
N GLY A 234 -1.40 0.34 -19.78
CA GLY A 234 -2.16 -0.65 -19.01
C GLY A 234 -1.73 -0.83 -17.55
N GLY A 235 -0.90 0.06 -16.99
CA GLY A 235 -0.46 -0.05 -15.61
C GLY A 235 0.16 1.23 -15.04
N ALA A 236 0.71 1.12 -13.84
CA ALA A 236 1.50 2.18 -13.22
C ALA A 236 2.62 1.56 -12.38
N ALA A 237 3.82 2.13 -12.45
CA ALA A 237 4.99 1.74 -11.68
C ALA A 237 5.25 2.78 -10.58
N VAL A 238 5.50 2.34 -9.35
CA VAL A 238 5.82 3.20 -8.19
C VAL A 238 7.31 3.07 -7.90
N ASP A 239 8.09 4.16 -8.00
CA ASP A 239 9.50 4.20 -7.56
C ASP A 239 9.57 4.42 -6.04
N GLY A 240 9.17 3.41 -5.26
CA GLY A 240 9.14 3.48 -3.80
C GLY A 240 8.21 2.46 -3.15
N THR A 241 7.86 2.71 -1.89
CA THR A 241 6.90 1.89 -1.14
C THR A 241 5.46 2.32 -1.46
N LEU A 242 4.64 1.38 -1.93
CA LEU A 242 3.19 1.54 -1.96
C LEU A 242 2.59 1.01 -0.65
N ASP A 243 2.21 1.93 0.24
CA ASP A 243 1.43 1.60 1.44
C ASP A 243 -0.07 1.69 1.16
N ALA A 244 -0.85 0.79 1.75
CA ALA A 244 -2.29 0.72 1.61
C ALA A 244 -2.91 0.47 3.00
N SER A 245 -3.55 1.49 3.56
CA SER A 245 -4.20 1.45 4.88
C SER A 245 -5.46 0.56 4.95
N GLY A 246 -5.81 -0.11 3.86
CA GLY A 246 -6.95 -1.01 3.73
C GLY A 246 -6.65 -2.15 2.76
N ASN A 247 -7.69 -2.80 2.23
CA ASN A 247 -7.55 -4.00 1.42
C ASN A 247 -6.85 -3.72 0.07
N PHE A 248 -5.63 -4.25 -0.12
CA PHE A 248 -4.97 -4.30 -1.42
C PHE A 248 -5.49 -5.49 -2.24
N ARG A 249 -6.32 -5.22 -3.26
CA ARG A 249 -6.87 -6.25 -4.16
C ARG A 249 -6.32 -6.09 -5.57
N VAL A 250 -5.47 -7.02 -5.97
CA VAL A 250 -5.01 -7.16 -7.36
C VAL A 250 -5.97 -7.99 -8.21
N ALA A 251 -5.85 -7.88 -9.54
CA ALA A 251 -6.67 -8.67 -10.47
C ALA A 251 -6.47 -10.18 -10.23
N THR A 252 -7.53 -10.96 -10.45
CA THR A 252 -7.73 -12.34 -9.93
C THR A 252 -6.60 -13.33 -10.16
N SER A 253 -5.77 -13.13 -11.18
CA SER A 253 -4.66 -14.02 -11.57
C SER A 253 -3.31 -13.31 -11.70
N LYS A 254 -3.14 -12.12 -11.11
CA LYS A 254 -2.02 -11.20 -11.41
C LYS A 254 -1.22 -10.72 -10.21
N PHE A 255 -1.25 -11.42 -9.08
CA PHE A 255 -0.26 -11.18 -8.02
C PHE A 255 1.04 -11.90 -8.35
N THR A 256 2.09 -11.14 -8.68
CA THR A 256 3.47 -11.64 -8.82
C THR A 256 4.37 -10.73 -8.00
N VAL A 257 5.15 -11.30 -7.08
CA VAL A 257 6.16 -10.59 -6.31
C VAL A 257 7.53 -10.85 -6.95
N ASP A 258 7.82 -10.12 -8.03
CA ASP A 258 9.11 -10.16 -8.72
C ASP A 258 10.03 -9.08 -8.15
N ALA A 259 10.62 -9.38 -7.00
CA ALA A 259 11.61 -8.54 -6.32
C ALA A 259 12.95 -9.28 -6.25
N SER A 260 14.06 -8.56 -6.18
CA SER A 260 15.41 -9.14 -6.10
C SER A 260 15.64 -10.08 -4.89
N ASN A 261 14.76 -10.04 -3.90
CA ASN A 261 14.73 -10.99 -2.77
C ASN A 261 13.44 -11.86 -2.73
N GLY A 262 12.43 -11.60 -3.56
CA GLY A 262 11.16 -12.34 -3.63
C GLY A 262 10.33 -12.45 -2.33
N ASN A 263 10.74 -11.79 -1.24
CA ASN A 263 10.24 -12.11 0.09
C ASN A 263 8.83 -11.54 0.31
N THR A 264 7.88 -12.43 0.64
CA THR A 264 6.53 -12.05 1.07
C THR A 264 6.37 -12.30 2.56
N VAL A 265 6.07 -11.27 3.34
CA VAL A 265 5.72 -11.37 4.76
C VAL A 265 4.22 -11.13 4.90
N VAL A 266 3.54 -11.99 5.66
CA VAL A 266 2.11 -11.87 5.97
C VAL A 266 1.97 -11.95 7.48
N ASP A 267 1.78 -10.80 8.14
CA ASP A 267 1.62 -10.74 9.61
C ASP A 267 0.26 -11.28 10.09
N GLY A 268 -0.72 -11.37 9.16
CA GLY A 268 -2.01 -12.01 9.37
C GLY A 268 -2.06 -13.46 8.85
N THR A 269 -3.27 -13.91 8.50
CA THR A 269 -3.49 -15.26 7.94
C THR A 269 -3.33 -15.26 6.42
N LEU A 270 -2.45 -16.12 5.89
CA LEU A 270 -2.43 -16.46 4.46
C LEU A 270 -3.53 -17.50 4.15
N GLY A 271 -4.61 -17.07 3.53
CA GLY A 271 -5.66 -17.95 3.00
C GLY A 271 -5.44 -18.28 1.52
N VAL A 272 -5.48 -19.55 1.15
CA VAL A 272 -5.39 -20.01 -0.26
C VAL A 272 -6.60 -20.88 -0.57
N ASN A 273 -7.45 -20.44 -1.51
CA ASN A 273 -8.65 -21.19 -1.94
C ASN A 273 -8.35 -22.27 -2.98
N GLY A 274 -7.22 -22.15 -3.69
CA GLY A 274 -6.73 -23.15 -4.65
C GLY A 274 -5.61 -24.00 -4.06
N ALA A 275 -4.88 -24.71 -4.93
CA ALA A 275 -3.63 -25.36 -4.54
C ALA A 275 -2.52 -24.32 -4.28
N ALA A 276 -1.68 -24.57 -3.28
CA ALA A 276 -0.43 -23.86 -3.06
C ALA A 276 0.74 -24.82 -3.38
N THR A 277 1.66 -24.39 -4.24
CA THR A 277 2.90 -25.12 -4.55
C THR A 277 4.08 -24.36 -3.96
N PHE A 278 4.95 -25.07 -3.26
CA PHE A 278 6.20 -24.53 -2.72
C PHE A 278 7.36 -25.33 -3.33
N GLU A 279 8.10 -24.72 -4.26
CA GLU A 279 9.28 -25.33 -4.93
C GLU A 279 10.51 -25.43 -4.01
N GLY A 280 10.42 -24.90 -2.79
CA GLY A 280 11.50 -24.84 -1.81
C GLY A 280 11.06 -25.29 -0.42
N GLN A 281 11.98 -25.25 0.54
CA GLN A 281 11.72 -25.71 1.90
C GLN A 281 10.64 -24.89 2.62
N VAL A 282 9.61 -25.57 3.13
CA VAL A 282 8.59 -24.97 4.01
C VAL A 282 8.97 -25.22 5.47
N THR A 283 9.14 -24.15 6.25
CA THR A 283 9.40 -24.22 7.70
C THR A 283 8.21 -23.67 8.48
N VAL A 284 7.52 -24.52 9.24
CA VAL A 284 6.43 -24.11 10.14
C VAL A 284 6.98 -24.01 11.57
N LYS A 285 7.03 -22.80 12.13
CA LYS A 285 7.51 -22.57 13.52
C LYS A 285 6.44 -22.83 14.60
N GLY A 286 5.18 -22.97 14.19
CA GLY A 286 4.04 -23.25 15.06
C GLY A 286 3.45 -24.63 14.81
N PHE A 287 2.13 -24.75 14.96
CA PHE A 287 1.40 -25.98 14.68
C PHE A 287 1.07 -26.12 13.17
N PHE A 288 1.22 -27.33 12.63
CA PHE A 288 0.76 -27.67 11.29
C PHE A 288 -0.46 -28.60 11.39
N GLN A 289 -1.58 -28.19 10.79
CA GLN A 289 -2.81 -28.97 10.70
C GLN A 289 -3.18 -29.16 9.24
N ALA A 290 -3.35 -30.43 8.84
CA ALA A 290 -4.05 -30.82 7.63
C ALA A 290 -5.40 -31.42 8.03
N LEU A 291 -6.49 -31.02 7.37
CA LEU A 291 -7.85 -31.52 7.61
C LEU A 291 -8.24 -32.70 6.70
N GLY A 292 -7.30 -33.20 5.89
CA GLY A 292 -7.45 -34.35 5.00
C GLY A 292 -6.06 -34.95 4.71
N ASP A 293 -5.98 -35.85 3.72
CA ASP A 293 -4.76 -36.55 3.32
C ASP A 293 -3.54 -35.63 3.22
N TYR A 294 -2.57 -35.83 4.12
CA TYR A 294 -1.27 -35.17 4.06
C TYR A 294 -0.21 -36.17 3.59
N ARG A 295 0.35 -35.94 2.40
CA ARG A 295 1.47 -36.70 1.84
C ARG A 295 2.74 -35.88 2.00
N ILE A 296 3.80 -36.51 2.49
CA ILE A 296 5.14 -35.92 2.54
C ILE A 296 5.98 -36.65 1.50
N GLY A 297 6.25 -35.97 0.39
CA GLY A 297 7.08 -36.47 -0.70
C GLY A 297 6.57 -36.11 -2.10
N ASP A 298 7.44 -36.24 -3.10
CA ASP A 298 7.13 -36.03 -4.52
C ASP A 298 6.68 -37.32 -5.26
N SER A 299 6.64 -38.45 -4.54
CA SER A 299 6.35 -39.80 -5.03
C SER A 299 7.54 -40.53 -5.68
N THR A 300 8.76 -40.02 -5.51
CA THR A 300 10.00 -40.69 -5.94
C THR A 300 10.75 -41.34 -4.76
N SER A 301 11.71 -42.21 -5.08
CA SER A 301 12.47 -43.05 -4.14
C SER A 301 13.56 -42.31 -3.34
N ALA A 302 13.25 -41.11 -2.82
CA ALA A 302 14.18 -40.29 -2.04
C ALA A 302 13.56 -39.58 -0.83
N ASP A 303 12.22 -39.61 -0.70
CA ASP A 303 11.50 -38.85 0.33
C ASP A 303 11.72 -39.40 1.74
N THR A 304 12.45 -38.65 2.57
CA THR A 304 12.72 -39.01 3.98
C THR A 304 12.02 -38.05 4.92
N LEU A 305 11.08 -38.56 5.72
CA LEU A 305 10.52 -37.83 6.87
C LEU A 305 11.39 -38.08 8.11
N THR A 306 12.27 -37.13 8.44
CA THR A 306 13.02 -37.16 9.70
C THR A 306 12.21 -36.55 10.83
N VAL A 307 11.71 -37.39 11.75
CA VAL A 307 10.97 -36.94 12.94
C VAL A 307 11.92 -36.85 14.15
N ALA A 308 12.38 -35.65 14.47
CA ALA A 308 13.37 -35.40 15.53
C ALA A 308 12.76 -35.16 16.94
N ALA A 309 11.43 -35.17 17.07
CA ALA A 309 10.70 -34.90 18.31
C ALA A 309 9.51 -35.86 18.48
N VAL A 310 8.78 -35.78 19.60
CA VAL A 310 7.55 -36.55 19.79
C VAL A 310 6.46 -36.01 18.85
N SER A 311 6.06 -36.80 17.86
CA SER A 311 4.96 -36.50 16.94
C SER A 311 3.78 -37.44 17.17
N ASN A 312 2.57 -36.88 17.20
CA ASN A 312 1.33 -37.61 17.34
C ASN A 312 0.57 -37.58 16.01
N TYR A 313 0.47 -38.72 15.33
CA TYR A 313 -0.22 -38.88 14.06
C TYR A 313 -1.54 -39.63 14.30
N THR A 314 -2.66 -38.94 14.16
CA THR A 314 -4.01 -39.45 14.49
C THR A 314 -4.82 -39.90 13.26
N GLY A 315 -4.13 -40.23 12.16
CA GLY A 315 -4.74 -40.73 10.92
C GLY A 315 -3.74 -41.58 10.13
N ASP A 316 -4.25 -42.27 9.10
CA ASP A 316 -3.47 -43.21 8.29
C ASP A 316 -2.21 -42.57 7.71
N THR A 317 -1.05 -43.03 8.18
CA THR A 317 0.26 -42.53 7.73
C THR A 317 0.85 -43.52 6.73
N THR A 318 0.61 -43.28 5.44
CA THR A 318 1.23 -44.05 4.36
C THR A 318 2.59 -43.46 4.03
N MET A 319 3.65 -44.23 4.22
CA MET A 319 5.00 -43.92 3.73
C MET A 319 5.42 -44.96 2.70
N MET A 320 5.99 -44.52 1.57
CA MET A 320 6.31 -45.43 0.47
C MET A 320 7.66 -46.15 0.65
N GLU A 321 8.55 -45.64 1.51
CA GLU A 321 9.86 -46.25 1.79
C GLU A 321 10.20 -46.28 3.30
N LYS A 322 11.26 -45.59 3.74
CA LYS A 322 11.78 -45.69 5.11
C LYS A 322 11.18 -44.63 6.04
N LEU A 323 10.39 -45.08 7.03
CA LEU A 323 10.12 -44.30 8.24
C LEU A 323 11.31 -44.44 9.20
N ASP A 324 12.14 -43.40 9.32
CA ASP A 324 13.32 -43.37 10.20
C ASP A 324 13.03 -42.53 11.45
N VAL A 325 12.78 -43.19 12.58
CA VAL A 325 12.40 -42.51 13.83
C VAL A 325 13.46 -42.72 14.90
N PHE A 326 14.10 -41.64 15.30
CA PHE A 326 15.07 -41.62 16.39
C PHE A 326 14.42 -41.46 17.78
N GLY A 327 13.10 -41.25 17.84
CA GLY A 327 12.30 -41.09 19.06
C GLY A 327 11.24 -42.18 19.27
N THR A 328 10.34 -41.96 20.23
CA THR A 328 9.18 -42.84 20.47
C THR A 328 8.01 -42.47 19.55
N THR A 329 7.55 -43.41 18.73
CA THR A 329 6.36 -43.24 17.89
C THR A 329 5.18 -44.03 18.46
N THR A 330 4.07 -43.33 18.74
CA THR A 330 2.76 -43.96 18.99
C THR A 330 1.90 -43.80 17.75
N LEU A 331 1.61 -44.91 17.05
CA LEU A 331 0.57 -44.96 16.03
C LEU A 331 -0.67 -45.62 16.67
N HIS A 332 -1.84 -44.98 16.51
CA HIS A 332 -3.06 -45.40 17.20
C HIS A 332 -3.95 -46.37 16.39
N ASP A 333 -3.67 -46.56 15.10
CA ASP A 333 -4.43 -47.47 14.22
C ASP A 333 -3.50 -48.53 13.57
N ALA A 334 -3.30 -48.52 12.25
CA ALA A 334 -2.47 -49.50 11.54
C ALA A 334 -1.13 -48.93 11.04
N LEU A 335 -0.03 -49.68 11.23
CA LEU A 335 1.27 -49.44 10.59
C LEU A 335 1.50 -50.48 9.47
N THR A 336 1.36 -50.07 8.22
CA THR A 336 1.76 -50.90 7.06
C THR A 336 3.14 -50.43 6.58
N ALA A 337 4.19 -51.12 7.02
CA ALA A 337 5.55 -50.85 6.58
C ALA A 337 6.18 -52.09 5.95
N THR A 338 6.48 -52.00 4.64
CA THR A 338 7.04 -53.10 3.84
C THR A 338 8.55 -53.28 3.99
N SER A 339 9.24 -52.27 4.55
CA SER A 339 10.71 -52.25 4.72
C SER A 339 11.17 -51.47 5.98
N ALA A 340 10.41 -51.49 7.08
CA ALA A 340 10.80 -50.77 8.29
C ALA A 340 12.02 -51.41 9.00
N SER A 341 13.03 -50.59 9.28
CA SER A 341 14.14 -50.90 10.18
C SER A 341 13.95 -50.12 11.47
N LEU A 342 13.54 -50.79 12.55
CA LEU A 342 13.32 -50.16 13.85
C LEU A 342 14.48 -50.49 14.80
N SER A 343 15.14 -49.44 15.30
CA SER A 343 16.25 -49.50 16.27
C SER A 343 15.78 -49.37 17.73
N SER A 344 14.49 -49.13 17.96
CA SER A 344 13.87 -48.89 19.27
C SER A 344 12.60 -49.74 19.45
N THR A 345 11.93 -49.61 20.60
CA THR A 345 10.71 -50.35 20.95
C THR A 345 9.53 -49.95 20.06
N LEU A 346 9.00 -50.91 19.29
CA LEU A 346 7.70 -50.78 18.65
C LEU A 346 6.60 -51.14 19.67
N SER A 347 5.78 -50.15 20.04
CA SER A 347 4.60 -50.32 20.89
C SER A 347 3.34 -50.17 20.05
N VAL A 348 2.54 -51.23 19.95
CA VAL A 348 1.31 -51.27 19.13
C VAL A 348 0.11 -51.67 19.97
N SER A 349 -0.91 -50.80 19.99
CA SER A 349 -2.19 -51.02 20.68
C SER A 349 -3.24 -51.72 19.81
N GLY A 350 -3.14 -51.59 18.48
CA GLY A 350 -4.02 -52.21 17.49
C GLY A 350 -3.50 -53.53 16.92
N THR A 351 -4.18 -54.04 15.90
CA THR A 351 -3.74 -55.24 15.14
C THR A 351 -2.52 -54.92 14.28
N SER A 352 -1.45 -55.70 14.40
CA SER A 352 -0.20 -55.46 13.64
C SER A 352 0.20 -56.65 12.77
N THR A 353 0.48 -56.39 11.50
CA THR A 353 0.99 -57.38 10.54
C THR A 353 2.42 -57.03 10.18
N LEU A 354 3.38 -57.81 10.71
CA LEU A 354 4.81 -57.63 10.44
C LEU A 354 5.24 -58.65 9.38
N ALA A 355 5.38 -58.22 8.12
CA ALA A 355 5.92 -59.03 7.04
C ALA A 355 7.39 -58.66 6.78
N ALA A 356 8.29 -59.64 6.84
CA ALA A 356 9.74 -59.47 6.58
C ALA A 356 10.48 -58.40 7.43
N ALA A 357 9.91 -57.96 8.56
CA ALA A 357 10.53 -56.98 9.44
C ALA A 357 11.73 -57.57 10.22
N THR A 358 12.78 -56.75 10.40
CA THR A 358 13.94 -57.07 11.24
C THR A 358 13.87 -56.23 12.52
N LEU A 359 13.63 -56.87 13.67
CA LEU A 359 13.55 -56.18 14.96
C LEU A 359 14.81 -56.46 15.77
N SER A 360 15.50 -55.36 16.13
CA SER A 360 16.76 -55.36 16.90
C SER A 360 16.57 -55.22 18.42
N SER A 361 15.34 -54.99 18.87
CA SER A 361 14.99 -54.73 20.29
C SER A 361 13.67 -55.41 20.69
N THR A 362 13.07 -55.01 21.81
CA THR A 362 11.85 -55.61 22.37
C THR A 362 10.60 -55.21 21.58
N LEU A 363 9.79 -56.20 21.19
CA LEU A 363 8.45 -55.99 20.65
C LEU A 363 7.42 -55.90 21.80
N GLY A 364 6.84 -54.71 22.00
CA GLY A 364 5.81 -54.46 23.01
C GLY A 364 4.41 -54.57 22.43
N VAL A 365 3.76 -55.73 22.58
CA VAL A 365 2.43 -56.01 22.00
C VAL A 365 1.38 -56.24 23.08
N THR A 366 0.38 -55.36 23.13
CA THR A 366 -0.84 -55.54 23.95
C THR A 366 -2.03 -56.03 23.14
N GLY A 367 -1.92 -56.04 21.81
CA GLY A 367 -2.94 -56.50 20.86
C GLY A 367 -2.50 -57.73 20.03
N HIS A 368 -3.38 -58.19 19.14
CA HIS A 368 -3.11 -59.32 18.25
C HIS A 368 -2.04 -58.98 17.19
N THR A 369 -1.02 -59.82 17.08
CA THR A 369 0.12 -59.60 16.18
C THR A 369 0.35 -60.81 15.29
N THR A 370 0.39 -60.58 13.97
CA THR A 370 0.71 -61.57 12.95
C THR A 370 2.11 -61.30 12.41
N ALA A 371 3.08 -62.13 12.79
CA ALA A 371 4.46 -62.01 12.34
C ALA A 371 4.75 -63.07 11.26
N THR A 372 4.88 -62.64 10.00
CA THR A 372 5.15 -63.52 8.85
C THR A 372 6.59 -63.31 8.39
N SER A 373 7.43 -64.33 8.56
CA SER A 373 8.86 -64.30 8.23
C SER A 373 9.66 -63.19 8.94
N ALA A 374 9.23 -62.76 10.12
CA ALA A 374 9.93 -61.75 10.92
C ALA A 374 11.15 -62.35 11.64
N THR A 375 12.25 -61.60 11.72
CA THR A 375 13.42 -61.98 12.53
C THR A 375 13.41 -61.18 13.83
N LEU A 376 13.12 -61.85 14.95
CA LEU A 376 13.23 -61.30 16.29
C LEU A 376 14.61 -61.67 16.85
N SER A 377 15.49 -60.67 17.01
CA SER A 377 16.85 -60.88 17.52
C SER A 377 17.01 -60.59 19.02
N GLY A 378 15.98 -60.04 19.66
CA GLY A 378 15.91 -59.79 21.11
C GLY A 378 15.07 -60.81 21.88
N ALA A 379 14.90 -60.58 23.19
CA ALA A 379 14.11 -61.44 24.06
C ALA A 379 12.60 -61.35 23.75
N LEU A 380 11.95 -62.50 23.54
CA LEU A 380 10.49 -62.60 23.41
C LEU A 380 9.86 -62.82 24.79
N THR A 381 9.26 -61.78 25.35
CA THR A 381 8.47 -61.85 26.58
C THR A 381 6.99 -62.04 26.25
N VAL A 382 6.41 -63.16 26.66
CA VAL A 382 4.99 -63.46 26.43
C VAL A 382 4.25 -63.46 27.77
N ASN A 383 3.39 -62.45 28.00
CA ASN A 383 2.65 -62.28 29.26
C ASN A 383 1.22 -62.85 29.24
N ALA A 384 0.83 -63.53 28.16
CA ALA A 384 -0.51 -64.10 27.95
C ALA A 384 -0.44 -65.43 27.17
N ALA A 385 -1.57 -66.08 26.90
CA ALA A 385 -1.59 -67.31 26.10
C ALA A 385 -1.15 -67.03 24.64
N SER A 386 -0.09 -67.71 24.19
CA SER A 386 0.41 -67.63 22.80
C SER A 386 0.38 -68.98 22.11
N THR A 387 -0.04 -68.99 20.84
CA THR A 387 -0.01 -70.19 19.99
C THR A 387 1.12 -70.07 18.96
N LEU A 388 2.11 -70.96 19.02
CA LEU A 388 3.12 -71.10 17.96
C LEU A 388 2.65 -72.18 16.97
N ASN A 389 2.13 -71.75 15.82
CA ASN A 389 1.73 -72.65 14.73
C ASN A 389 2.95 -73.04 13.87
N GLY A 390 3.82 -73.90 14.39
CA GLY A 390 5.01 -74.38 13.68
C GLY A 390 6.07 -75.00 14.60
N ALA A 391 7.26 -75.21 14.06
CA ALA A 391 8.41 -75.68 14.84
C ALA A 391 8.99 -74.53 15.70
N ALA A 392 9.10 -74.76 17.00
CA ALA A 392 9.76 -73.84 17.93
C ALA A 392 11.18 -74.35 18.23
N THR A 393 12.20 -73.51 18.00
CA THR A 393 13.60 -73.81 18.35
C THR A 393 14.03 -72.90 19.49
N VAL A 394 14.37 -73.48 20.64
CA VAL A 394 14.91 -72.76 21.80
C VAL A 394 16.37 -73.13 21.99
N THR A 395 17.27 -72.15 21.91
CA THR A 395 18.73 -72.36 22.04
C THR A 395 19.25 -72.20 23.48
N GLY A 396 18.41 -71.68 24.38
CA GLY A 396 18.70 -71.53 25.80
C GLY A 396 17.94 -72.52 26.70
N ALA A 397 18.00 -72.32 28.00
CA ALA A 397 17.28 -73.15 28.97
C ALA A 397 15.76 -72.92 28.90
N VAL A 398 14.98 -74.00 28.90
CA VAL A 398 13.51 -73.96 29.06
C VAL A 398 13.19 -74.10 30.54
N SER A 399 12.74 -73.01 31.18
CA SER A 399 12.33 -73.01 32.58
C SER A 399 10.80 -73.03 32.70
N LEU A 400 10.25 -74.17 33.11
CA LEU A 400 8.84 -74.38 33.36
C LEU A 400 8.51 -74.04 34.82
N SER A 401 8.49 -72.74 35.14
CA SER A 401 8.43 -72.23 36.52
C SER A 401 7.04 -72.24 37.18
N ALA A 402 5.97 -72.55 36.45
CA ALA A 402 4.64 -72.69 37.05
C ALA A 402 4.54 -73.99 37.86
N ASN A 403 3.89 -73.92 39.02
CA ASN A 403 3.80 -75.01 40.01
C ASN A 403 3.16 -76.32 39.48
N ALA A 404 2.49 -76.25 38.32
CA ALA A 404 1.92 -77.38 37.58
C ALA A 404 2.13 -77.19 36.06
N ALA A 405 3.35 -76.82 35.65
CA ALA A 405 3.69 -76.65 34.26
C ALA A 405 3.68 -78.01 33.51
N THR A 406 2.73 -78.19 32.60
CA THR A 406 2.57 -79.42 31.83
C THR A 406 3.16 -79.29 30.42
N ILE A 407 3.87 -80.34 29.98
CA ILE A 407 4.13 -80.56 28.55
C ILE A 407 3.10 -81.57 28.08
N THR A 408 2.03 -81.08 27.43
CA THR A 408 0.91 -81.93 27.00
C THR A 408 1.06 -82.33 25.53
N HIS A 409 1.23 -83.62 25.26
CA HIS A 409 1.19 -84.17 23.90
C HIS A 409 -0.21 -84.68 23.57
N THR A 410 -0.87 -84.10 22.56
CA THR A 410 -2.28 -84.39 22.18
C THR A 410 -2.44 -85.16 20.87
N GLY A 411 -1.35 -85.67 20.28
CA GLY A 411 -1.37 -86.36 18.99
C GLY A 411 -2.10 -87.71 19.01
N THR A 412 -3.39 -87.73 18.66
CA THR A 412 -4.24 -88.93 18.68
C THR A 412 -3.97 -89.87 17.49
N GLY A 413 -3.19 -90.94 17.69
CA GLY A 413 -3.18 -92.07 16.75
C GLY A 413 -1.88 -92.89 16.67
N GLY A 414 -1.82 -94.00 17.41
CA GLY A 414 -0.81 -95.05 17.23
C GLY A 414 0.12 -95.28 18.44
N ALA A 415 0.72 -96.46 18.49
CA ALA A 415 1.53 -96.95 19.62
C ALA A 415 2.88 -96.23 19.84
N THR A 416 3.19 -95.23 19.01
CA THR A 416 4.46 -94.47 19.03
C THR A 416 4.28 -92.98 19.34
N ASN A 417 3.05 -92.54 19.65
CA ASN A 417 2.70 -91.12 19.83
C ASN A 417 2.95 -90.61 21.27
N GLY A 418 4.16 -90.83 21.77
CA GLY A 418 4.59 -90.37 23.10
C GLY A 418 5.24 -88.98 23.07
N LEU A 419 5.29 -88.33 24.24
CA LEU A 419 6.16 -87.18 24.45
C LEU A 419 7.62 -87.64 24.51
N ALA A 420 8.43 -87.26 23.52
CA ALA A 420 9.87 -87.52 23.52
C ALA A 420 10.63 -86.43 24.29
N ILE A 421 11.34 -86.81 25.36
CA ILE A 421 12.25 -85.94 26.10
C ILE A 421 13.67 -86.53 25.95
N THR A 422 14.52 -85.84 25.21
CA THR A 422 15.86 -86.33 24.83
C THR A 422 16.92 -85.26 25.13
N SER A 423 18.00 -85.65 25.80
CA SER A 423 19.21 -84.84 25.91
C SER A 423 20.26 -85.39 24.94
N THR A 424 20.84 -84.52 24.11
CA THR A 424 21.90 -84.91 23.15
C THR A 424 23.29 -84.93 23.77
N GLN A 425 23.48 -84.33 24.95
CA GLN A 425 24.79 -84.07 25.57
C GLN A 425 24.86 -84.49 27.06
N GLY A 426 23.87 -85.22 27.59
CA GLY A 426 23.83 -85.61 29.00
C GLY A 426 22.64 -86.51 29.38
N PHE A 427 22.38 -86.67 30.67
CA PHE A 427 21.19 -87.38 31.18
C PHE A 427 19.96 -86.46 31.23
N VAL A 428 18.77 -87.07 31.24
CA VAL A 428 17.54 -86.41 31.71
C VAL A 428 17.42 -86.71 33.20
N ASP A 429 17.78 -85.74 34.03
CA ASP A 429 17.33 -85.71 35.41
C ASP A 429 15.83 -85.44 35.40
N VAL A 430 15.05 -86.52 35.50
CA VAL A 430 13.76 -86.42 36.19
C VAL A 430 14.11 -86.33 37.67
N GLU A 431 13.48 -85.48 38.48
CA GLU A 431 13.86 -85.45 39.89
C GLU A 431 13.43 -86.77 40.58
N SER A 432 14.44 -87.60 40.83
CA SER A 432 14.46 -88.89 41.53
C SER A 432 13.46 -90.00 41.17
N VAL A 433 12.51 -89.84 40.24
CA VAL A 433 11.55 -90.91 39.83
C VAL A 433 11.27 -90.91 38.32
N ARG A 434 11.20 -92.09 37.69
CA ARG A 434 10.72 -92.26 36.31
C ARG A 434 9.45 -93.10 36.28
N PHE A 435 8.49 -92.65 35.48
CA PHE A 435 7.30 -93.39 35.10
C PHE A 435 7.39 -93.73 33.61
N THR A 436 7.14 -94.98 33.25
CA THR A 436 6.75 -95.38 31.90
C THR A 436 5.31 -95.92 31.93
N THR A 437 4.77 -96.31 30.78
CA THR A 437 3.38 -96.81 30.58
C THR A 437 2.86 -97.64 31.75
N ASP A 438 3.64 -98.64 32.11
CA ASP A 438 3.35 -99.67 33.07
C ASP A 438 4.65 -100.18 33.72
N GLU A 439 5.70 -99.35 33.82
CA GLU A 439 6.88 -99.63 34.65
C GLU A 439 7.27 -98.40 35.47
N MET A 440 7.79 -98.62 36.68
CA MET A 440 8.11 -97.57 37.62
C MET A 440 9.36 -97.85 38.44
N GLY A 441 10.00 -96.75 38.83
CA GLY A 441 10.79 -96.67 40.05
C GLY A 441 11.57 -95.37 40.13
N PRO A 442 12.57 -95.26 41.01
CA PRO A 442 13.41 -94.07 41.06
C PRO A 442 14.06 -93.82 39.69
N THR A 443 14.65 -92.64 39.46
CA THR A 443 15.46 -92.39 38.26
C THR A 443 16.50 -93.48 38.02
N THR A 444 16.98 -94.08 39.10
CA THR A 444 17.99 -95.13 39.15
C THR A 444 17.48 -96.55 38.94
N ASP A 445 16.17 -96.82 38.97
CA ASP A 445 15.62 -98.18 38.89
C ASP A 445 14.19 -98.19 38.32
N ALA A 446 14.06 -97.73 37.07
CA ALA A 446 12.77 -97.43 36.44
C ALA A 446 11.91 -98.66 36.05
N ASP A 447 12.51 -99.85 35.99
CA ASP A 447 11.82 -101.15 35.87
C ASP A 447 12.00 -102.03 37.13
N LEU A 448 12.40 -101.42 38.27
CA LEU A 448 12.34 -102.06 39.58
C LEU A 448 10.97 -102.67 39.80
N VAL A 449 9.94 -101.97 39.33
CA VAL A 449 8.56 -102.41 39.25
C VAL A 449 8.16 -102.42 37.78
N LYS A 450 8.33 -103.55 37.09
CA LYS A 450 7.67 -103.78 35.80
C LYS A 450 6.27 -104.31 36.05
N LEU A 451 5.25 -103.53 35.70
CA LEU A 451 3.86 -103.99 35.68
C LEU A 451 3.59 -104.70 34.33
N ALA A 452 2.54 -105.51 34.32
CA ALA A 452 1.91 -106.08 33.14
C ALA A 452 0.49 -106.51 33.55
N LEU A 453 -0.33 -107.01 32.61
CA LEU A 453 -1.70 -107.41 32.92
C LEU A 453 -1.73 -108.55 33.97
N ASN A 454 -2.16 -108.21 35.19
CA ASN A 454 -2.18 -109.06 36.38
C ASN A 454 -0.83 -109.61 36.86
N SER A 455 0.30 -108.98 36.51
CA SER A 455 1.60 -109.35 37.10
C SER A 455 2.51 -108.14 37.34
N VAL A 456 3.40 -108.29 38.33
CA VAL A 456 4.48 -107.35 38.59
C VAL A 456 5.77 -108.15 38.68
N THR A 457 6.76 -107.76 37.88
CA THR A 457 8.12 -108.30 37.96
C THR A 457 8.99 -107.30 38.71
N VAL A 458 9.44 -107.67 39.90
CA VAL A 458 10.46 -106.92 40.64
C VAL A 458 11.81 -107.61 40.49
N ARG A 459 12.81 -106.87 40.00
CA ARG A 459 14.10 -107.44 39.57
C ARG A 459 15.26 -107.22 40.54
N GLY A 460 15.12 -106.24 41.45
CA GLY A 460 16.07 -106.04 42.53
C GLY A 460 16.01 -107.13 43.61
N SER A 461 16.92 -107.08 44.57
CA SER A 461 16.73 -107.83 45.82
C SER A 461 15.51 -107.30 46.54
N ILE A 462 14.47 -108.12 46.66
CA ILE A 462 13.30 -107.82 47.50
C ILE A 462 13.70 -108.03 48.96
N THR A 463 14.40 -107.05 49.52
CA THR A 463 14.75 -107.01 50.95
C THR A 463 13.49 -106.69 51.75
N ALA A 464 12.74 -107.73 52.09
CA ALA A 464 11.61 -107.63 53.02
C ALA A 464 12.15 -107.58 54.46
N ASP A 465 12.09 -106.40 55.08
CA ASP A 465 12.64 -106.13 56.43
C ASP A 465 11.94 -106.91 57.57
N THR A 466 10.80 -107.55 57.28
CA THR A 466 10.03 -108.35 58.25
C THR A 466 9.57 -109.69 57.68
N THR A 467 8.64 -109.68 56.73
CA THR A 467 8.05 -110.90 56.14
C THR A 467 7.69 -110.69 54.67
N LEU A 468 8.09 -111.62 53.82
CA LEU A 468 7.59 -111.76 52.44
C LEU A 468 6.56 -112.89 52.43
N SER A 469 5.28 -112.57 52.25
CA SER A 469 4.16 -113.54 52.33
C SER A 469 3.30 -113.55 51.06
N SER A 470 2.78 -114.72 50.69
CA SER A 470 1.83 -114.92 49.60
C SER A 470 0.50 -115.45 50.13
N THR A 471 -0.62 -115.07 49.50
CA THR A 471 -1.96 -115.63 49.75
C THR A 471 -2.29 -116.85 48.89
N GLY A 472 -1.53 -117.08 47.82
CA GLY A 472 -1.52 -118.31 47.03
C GLY A 472 -0.15 -119.00 47.11
N ASP A 473 0.14 -119.90 46.16
CA ASP A 473 1.38 -120.67 46.16
C ASP A 473 2.63 -119.77 46.07
N PHE A 474 3.53 -119.88 47.06
CA PHE A 474 4.82 -119.19 47.05
C PHE A 474 5.88 -120.04 46.35
N ALA A 475 5.90 -119.98 45.02
CA ALA A 475 6.87 -120.70 44.20
C ALA A 475 8.23 -119.96 44.18
N VAL A 476 9.25 -120.54 44.81
CA VAL A 476 10.65 -120.16 44.62
C VAL A 476 11.26 -120.98 43.47
N ASN A 477 12.03 -120.33 42.59
CA ASN A 477 12.59 -120.97 41.41
C ASN A 477 13.57 -122.11 41.78
N THR A 478 13.59 -123.16 40.95
CA THR A 478 13.71 -124.57 41.39
C THR A 478 14.98 -124.94 42.17
N ASP A 479 16.09 -124.21 41.99
CA ASP A 479 17.41 -124.65 42.49
C ASP A 479 18.07 -123.68 43.50
N LYS A 480 17.34 -122.68 44.06
CA LYS A 480 17.99 -121.53 44.75
C LYS A 480 17.50 -121.13 46.15
N PHE A 481 16.68 -121.91 46.85
CA PHE A 481 16.32 -121.58 48.25
C PHE A 481 17.48 -121.90 49.22
N LYS A 482 18.19 -120.87 49.70
CA LYS A 482 19.35 -120.99 50.59
C LYS A 482 19.22 -120.15 51.87
N VAL A 483 18.82 -120.79 52.97
CA VAL A 483 18.83 -120.17 54.30
C VAL A 483 20.28 -120.05 54.78
N THR A 484 20.82 -118.82 54.78
CA THR A 484 22.24 -118.56 55.10
C THR A 484 22.41 -117.82 56.45
N ALA A 485 21.36 -117.79 57.28
CA ALA A 485 21.36 -117.13 58.59
C ALA A 485 21.97 -118.02 59.69
N SER A 486 22.69 -117.41 60.64
CA SER A 486 23.48 -118.08 61.69
C SER A 486 22.66 -118.94 62.67
N SER A 487 21.33 -118.85 62.66
CA SER A 487 20.41 -119.66 63.47
C SER A 487 19.20 -120.15 62.65
N GLY A 488 19.41 -120.47 61.36
CA GLY A 488 18.37 -120.76 60.36
C GLY A 488 17.50 -122.00 60.61
N ALA A 489 16.71 -121.99 61.68
CA ALA A 489 15.73 -123.02 62.00
C ALA A 489 14.46 -122.85 61.15
N VAL A 490 14.27 -123.75 60.17
CA VAL A 490 13.02 -123.86 59.42
C VAL A 490 11.98 -124.54 60.32
N SER A 491 11.24 -123.75 61.09
CA SER A 491 10.19 -124.24 61.99
C SER A 491 8.91 -124.55 61.21
N MET A 492 8.67 -125.83 60.93
CA MET A 492 7.51 -126.30 60.17
C MET A 492 6.50 -126.95 61.12
N SER A 493 5.34 -126.32 61.31
CA SER A 493 4.38 -126.65 62.38
C SER A 493 3.40 -127.81 62.07
N ASN A 494 3.67 -128.60 61.02
CA ASN A 494 2.79 -129.65 60.49
C ASN A 494 3.53 -131.01 60.44
N ALA A 495 2.89 -132.05 60.98
CA ALA A 495 3.44 -133.39 61.16
C ALA A 495 3.53 -134.28 59.90
N ALA A 496 3.08 -133.82 58.72
CA ALA A 496 3.14 -134.59 57.48
C ALA A 496 3.69 -133.75 56.32
N GLN A 497 4.96 -133.99 55.95
CA GLN A 497 5.65 -133.28 54.86
C GLN A 497 6.56 -134.24 54.09
N THR A 498 6.48 -134.19 52.76
CA THR A 498 7.32 -134.99 51.85
C THR A 498 8.39 -134.08 51.27
N ILE A 499 9.65 -134.31 51.63
CA ILE A 499 10.80 -133.68 50.96
C ILE A 499 11.28 -134.67 49.90
N THR A 500 11.10 -134.31 48.63
CA THR A 500 11.66 -135.03 47.50
C THR A 500 12.93 -134.32 47.05
N HIS A 501 14.02 -135.07 46.86
CA HIS A 501 15.25 -134.59 46.23
C HIS A 501 15.12 -134.56 44.71
#